data_AF-A0A0J0Y908-F1
#
_entry.id   AF-A0A0J0Y908-F1
#
_cell.length_a   1.000
_cell.length_b   1.000
_cell.length_c   1.000
_cell.angle_alpha   90.00
_cell.angle_beta   90.00
_cell.angle_gamma   90.00
#
_symmetry.space_group_name_H-M   'P 1'
#
loop_
_entity.id
_entity.type
_entity.pdbx_description
1 polymer ?
#
loop_
_entity_poly.entity_id
_entity_poly.type
_entity_poly.pdbx_seq_one_letter_code
_entity_poly.pdbx_strand_id
1 'polypeptide(L)' 'MIKTEMKLYVLEDEALILQHMLQMLQKLDSLRIVGHSADIANASKEIPDLKPDIILADIRLASHGLYGNLFFNL' A
#
# COMPACT_ATOMS: atom_id res chain seq x y z
N MET A 1 4.75 19.98 19.31
CA MET A 1 5.07 18.56 19.07
C MET A 1 4.64 18.24 17.65
N ILE A 2 5.56 17.97 16.72
CA ILE A 2 5.19 17.64 15.34
C ILE A 2 4.77 16.16 15.36
N LYS A 3 3.50 15.89 15.04
CA LYS A 3 3.00 14.52 14.86
C LYS A 3 3.43 14.09 13.47
N THR A 4 4.28 13.08 13.37
CA THR A 4 4.69 12.51 12.08
C THR A 4 3.53 11.67 11.53
N GLU A 5 3.02 12.06 10.37
CA GLU A 5 2.02 11.31 9.62
C GLU A 5 2.73 10.34 8.69
N MET A 6 2.48 9.04 8.84
CA MET A 6 3.10 8.00 8.02
C MET A 6 2.27 7.77 6.75
N LYS A 7 2.92 7.72 5.59
CA LYS A 7 2.28 7.47 4.30
C LYS A 7 2.10 5.97 4.07
N LEU A 8 0.87 5.56 3.80
CA LEU A 8 0.48 4.17 3.59
C LEU A 8 0.02 3.94 2.16
N TYR A 9 0.53 2.87 1.55
CA TYR A 9 0.06 2.33 0.28
C TYR A 9 -0.54 0.93 0.49
N VAL A 10 -1.66 0.62 -0.17
CA VAL A 10 -2.36 -0.67 0.00
C VAL A 10 -2.40 -1.47 -1.31
N LEU A 11 -2.03 -2.75 -1.26
CA LEU A 11 -2.10 -3.68 -2.38
C LEU A 11 -3.11 -4.79 -2.05
N GLU A 12 -4.29 -4.75 -2.67
CA GLU A 12 -5.42 -5.63 -2.41
C GLU A 12 -6.30 -5.72 -3.67
N ASP A 13 -6.50 -6.92 -4.19
CA ASP A 13 -7.23 -7.18 -5.44
C ASP A 13 -8.73 -7.28 -5.22
N GLU A 14 -9.15 -7.64 -4.01
CA GLU A 14 -10.56 -7.79 -3.72
C GLU A 14 -11.16 -6.48 -3.22
N ALA A 15 -11.91 -5.81 -4.10
CA ALA A 15 -12.44 -4.46 -3.88
C ALA A 15 -13.21 -4.30 -2.56
N LEU A 16 -13.95 -5.32 -2.12
CA LEU A 16 -14.69 -5.27 -0.86
C LEU A 16 -13.77 -5.26 0.37
N ILE A 17 -12.69 -6.04 0.31
CA ILE A 17 -11.66 -6.07 1.36
C ILE A 17 -10.94 -4.73 1.39
N LEU A 18 -10.51 -4.23 0.22
CA LEU A 18 -9.88 -2.92 0.10
C LEU A 18 -10.76 -1.82 0.70
N GLN A 19 -12.05 -1.75 0.32
CA GLN A 19 -12.97 -0.74 0.83
C GLN A 19 -13.08 -0.81 2.36
N HIS A 20 -13.20 -2.02 2.92
CA HIS A 20 -13.27 -2.21 4.37
C HIS A 20 -11.99 -1.75 5.07
N MET A 21 -10.83 -2.09 4.50
CA MET A 21 -9.53 -1.66 5.01
C MET A 21 -9.40 -0.13 5.01
N LEU A 22 -9.73 0.52 3.90
CA LEU A 22 -9.66 1.98 3.78
C LEU A 22 -10.55 2.66 4.84
N GLN A 23 -11.77 2.14 5.07
CA GLN A 23 -12.67 2.66 6.10
C GLN A 23 -12.11 2.55 7.51
N MET A 24 -11.32 1.50 7.81
CA MET A 24 -10.67 1.35 9.11
C MET A 24 -9.43 2.24 9.24
N LEU A 25 -8.59 2.27 8.20
CA LEU A 25 -7.31 2.96 8.18
C LEU A 25 -7.46 4.49 8.20
N GLN A 26 -8.48 5.03 7.53
CA GLN A 26 -8.77 6.47 7.51
C GLN A 26 -9.15 7.05 8.89
N LYS A 27 -9.49 6.19 9.88
CA LYS A 27 -9.78 6.61 11.25
C LYS A 27 -8.52 6.87 12.08
N LEU A 28 -7.34 6.53 11.54
CA LEU A 28 -6.07 6.65 12.23
C LEU A 28 -5.38 7.95 11.82
N ASP A 29 -5.46 8.97 12.66
CA ASP A 29 -4.81 10.29 12.45
C ASP A 29 -3.27 10.25 12.33
N SER A 30 -2.65 9.09 12.52
CA SER A 30 -1.20 8.88 12.31
C SER A 30 -0.86 8.34 10.93
N LEU A 31 -1.86 8.03 10.10
CA LEU A 31 -1.71 7.43 8.79
C LEU A 31 -2.39 8.26 7.72
N ARG A 32 -1.67 8.46 6.61
CA ARG A 32 -2.22 9.00 5.38
C ARG A 32 -2.13 7.98 4.28
N ILE A 33 -3.28 7.59 3.76
CA ILE A 33 -3.34 6.70 2.60
C ILE A 33 -2.96 7.53 1.37
N VAL A 34 -1.87 7.16 0.70
CA VAL A 34 -1.35 7.87 -0.47
C VAL A 34 -1.69 7.20 -1.79
N GLY A 35 -2.07 5.92 -1.76
CA GLY A 35 -2.49 5.17 -2.95
C GLY A 35 -2.93 3.76 -2.61
N HIS A 36 -3.53 3.10 -3.59
CA HIS A 36 -3.84 1.68 -3.54
C HIS A 36 -3.87 1.08 -4.94
N SER A 37 -3.60 -0.21 -5.06
CA SER A 37 -3.72 -0.94 -6.32
C SER A 37 -4.24 -2.36 -6.11
N ALA A 38 -4.93 -2.89 -7.12
CA ALA A 38 -5.34 -4.29 -7.19
C ALA A 38 -4.22 -5.21 -7.69
N ASP A 39 -3.17 -4.65 -8.29
CA ASP A 39 -2.10 -5.44 -8.89
C ASP A 39 -0.71 -4.79 -8.71
N ILE A 40 0.29 -5.65 -8.85
CA ILE A 40 1.69 -5.29 -8.64
C ILE A 40 2.23 -4.43 -9.80
N ALA A 41 1.71 -4.60 -11.02
CA ALA A 41 2.19 -3.87 -12.18
C ALA A 41 1.89 -2.37 -12.06
N ASN A 42 0.70 -2.01 -11.57
CA ASN A 42 0.36 -0.63 -11.27
C ASN A 42 1.09 -0.13 -10.03
N ALA A 43 1.15 -0.93 -8.96
CA ALA A 43 1.85 -0.54 -7.73
C ALA A 43 3.35 -0.24 -7.96
N SER A 44 4.03 -1.01 -8.81
CA SER A 44 5.44 -0.78 -9.17
C SER A 44 5.71 0.58 -9.83
N LYS A 45 4.71 1.17 -10.48
CA LYS A 45 4.82 2.49 -11.12
C LYS A 45 4.47 3.60 -10.13
N GLU A 46 3.46 3.36 -9.29
CA GLU A 46 2.93 4.36 -8.37
C GLU A 46 3.82 4.55 -7.12
N ILE A 47 4.34 3.46 -6.56
CA ILE A 47 5.10 3.50 -5.29
C ILE A 47 6.35 4.40 -5.38
N PRO A 48 7.19 4.36 -6.45
CA PRO A 48 8.34 5.26 -6.57
C PRO A 48 7.98 6.75 -6.54
N ASP A 49 6.82 7.11 -7.10
CA ASP A 49 6.34 8.50 -7.15
C ASP A 49 5.68 8.93 -5.84
N LEU A 50 4.85 8.05 -5.26
CA LEU A 50 4.10 8.32 -4.03
C LEU A 50 4.97 8.27 -2.77
N LYS A 51 6.09 7.53 -2.82
CA LYS A 51 7.06 7.34 -1.72
C LYS A 51 6.36 7.05 -0.38
N PRO A 52 5.59 5.95 -0.28
CA PRO A 52 4.98 5.55 0.97
C PRO A 52 6.04 5.12 1.99
N ASP A 53 5.77 5.36 3.27
CA ASP A 53 6.60 4.87 4.38
C ASP A 53 6.26 3.41 4.72
N ILE A 54 5.02 2.99 4.42
CA ILE A 54 4.47 1.67 4.72
C ILE A 54 3.71 1.14 3.49
N ILE A 55 3.92 -0.13 3.17
CA ILE A 55 3.13 -0.86 2.17
C ILE A 55 2.42 -2.01 2.89
N LEU A 56 1.09 -2.06 2.78
CA LEU A 56 0.28 -3.19 3.24
C LEU A 56 -0.16 -3.98 2.01
N ALA A 57 0.21 -5.26 1.93
CA ALA A 57 -0.05 -6.09 0.76
C ALA A 57 -0.73 -7.42 1.13
N ASP A 58 -1.72 -7.86 0.32
CA ASP A 58 -2.19 -9.24 0.35
C ASP A 58 -1.03 -10.18 -0.03
N ILE A 59 -0.78 -11.15 0.86
CA ILE A 59 0.24 -12.19 0.71
C ILE A 59 0.02 -12.99 -0.59
N ARG A 60 -1.23 -13.19 -1.02
CA ARG A 60 -1.55 -13.96 -2.23
C ARG A 60 -1.13 -13.24 -3.51
N LEU A 61 -1.31 -11.91 -3.54
CA LEU A 61 -0.82 -11.07 -4.63
C LEU A 61 0.71 -11.05 -4.66
N ALA A 62 1.32 -11.02 -3.48
CA ALA A 62 2.76 -10.91 -3.37
C ALA A 62 3.52 -12.26 -3.52
N SER A 63 2.83 -13.39 -3.36
CA SER A 63 3.36 -14.77 -3.41
C SER A 63 3.95 -15.21 -4.76
N HIS A 64 3.57 -14.60 -5.89
CA HIS A 64 4.01 -15.02 -7.23
C HIS A 64 5.46 -14.61 -7.60
N GLY A 65 6.41 -14.63 -6.65
CA GLY A 65 7.82 -14.29 -6.87
C GLY A 65 8.13 -12.80 -7.01
N LEU A 66 7.11 -11.94 -6.82
CA LEU A 66 7.20 -10.50 -7.04
C LEU A 66 7.76 -9.71 -5.85
N TYR A 67 7.79 -10.27 -4.63
CA TYR A 67 8.48 -9.65 -3.48
C TYR A 67 9.93 -9.27 -3.83
N GLY A 68 10.62 -10.14 -4.56
CA GLY A 68 12.01 -9.97 -4.95
C GLY A 68 12.28 -8.81 -5.92
N ASN A 69 11.30 -8.41 -6.73
CA ASN A 69 11.48 -7.33 -7.71
C ASN A 69 10.82 -6.02 -7.27
N LEU A 70 9.72 -6.08 -6.50
CA LEU A 70 9.00 -4.89 -6.06
C LEU A 70 9.69 -4.20 -4.89
N PHE A 71 10.23 -4.94 -3.93
CA PHE A 71 10.84 -4.36 -2.72
C PHE A 71 12.36 -4.15 -2.82
N PHE A 72 13.05 -4.78 -3.79
CA PHE A 72 14.49 -4.57 -3.99
C PHE A 72 14.83 -3.45 -4.98
N ASN A 73 13.84 -2.96 -5.75
CA ASN A 73 14.01 -1.83 -6.68
C ASN A 73 13.39 -0.51 -6.17
N LEU A 74 12.88 -0.51 -4.92
CA LEU A 74 12.50 0.69 -4.16
C LEU A 74 13.68 1.15 -3.30
#